data_AF-A0A8B9GTA6-F1
#
_entry.id   AF-A0A8B9GTA6-F1
#
_cell.length_a   1.000
_cell.length_b   1.000
_cell.length_c   1.000
_cell.angle_alpha   90.00
_cell.angle_beta   90.00
_cell.angle_gamma   90.00
#
_symmetry.space_group_name_H-M   'P 1'
#
loop_
_entity.id
_entity.type
_entity.pdbx_description
1 polymer ?
#
loop_
_entity_poly.entity_id
_entity_poly.type
_entity_poly.pdbx_seq_one_letter_code
_entity_poly.pdbx_strand_id
1 'polypeptide(L)'
;LDLLLLLEISLSFLTSCFFDEYNFNAISLYFLGELASLMDRSYERKFPVSSLTISRTVDCISSKEEIDQTEYYLYKFRHSPNCWYLRDWTVHSWFRQCLKHGAREKAMHTLKNKVQFGMFPDEFTFNLLIDSYLKDKDYKGACSVVEEVMLQEAFTQPTTQIVSLFALSKYLATKPDLSWQEERNVGAALMLAGLEQENSVGISAQLLGHALIGKVEMARGIHVVFHQMPLIWTLGYLGRSLAVMERVCTDTGDLKLSTEVLDYLQTILQELSSTPSETAEENTAENQADDSIDEEDELERAKLPQYTAKFKELREQLQAQGKEDSSSLEALTSNLAQEKLSAFEQLDVAEYQKRVQDWEAERRQLVEREKEMREKAEQERLARQAARQAAQ
;
A
#
# COMPACT_ATOMS: atom_id res chain seq x y z
N LEU A 1 22.45 17.79 13.97
CA LEU A 1 21.14 18.43 14.21
C LEU A 1 20.19 17.94 13.13
N ASP A 2 19.67 16.76 13.40
CA ASP A 2 18.40 16.17 12.96
C ASP A 2 17.97 16.33 11.50
N LEU A 3 18.43 15.38 10.67
CA LEU A 3 17.76 14.97 9.42
C LEU A 3 16.29 14.57 9.65
N LEU A 4 15.93 14.16 10.87
CA LEU A 4 14.55 13.97 11.32
C LEU A 4 13.77 15.29 11.41
N LEU A 5 14.38 16.39 11.86
CA LEU A 5 13.71 17.70 12.02
C LEU A 5 13.42 18.40 10.68
N LEU A 6 14.17 18.10 9.61
CA LEU A 6 13.94 18.70 8.29
C LEU A 6 12.95 17.89 7.45
N LEU A 7 12.94 16.55 7.57
CA LEU A 7 11.83 15.72 7.07
C LEU A 7 10.54 15.99 7.86
N GLU A 8 10.63 16.30 9.16
CA GLU A 8 9.51 16.84 9.93
C GLU A 8 8.95 18.13 9.31
N ILE A 9 9.76 18.98 8.66
CA ILE A 9 9.29 20.23 8.05
C ILE A 9 8.61 20.01 6.68
N SER A 10 9.06 19.08 5.83
CA SER A 10 8.33 18.76 4.57
C SER A 10 7.08 17.90 4.84
N LEU A 11 7.21 16.86 5.66
CA LEU A 11 6.06 16.05 6.11
C LEU A 11 5.14 16.83 7.05
N SER A 12 5.56 17.99 7.58
CA SER A 12 4.68 18.94 8.28
C SER A 12 3.62 19.51 7.34
N PHE A 13 3.83 19.55 6.03
CA PHE A 13 2.82 20.10 5.11
C PHE A 13 1.66 19.13 4.90
N LEU A 14 1.95 17.83 4.70
CA LEU A 14 0.95 16.76 4.73
C LEU A 14 0.26 16.66 6.11
N THR A 15 0.99 16.89 7.21
CA THR A 15 0.38 17.02 8.55
C THR A 15 -0.27 18.37 8.87
N SER A 16 0.01 19.41 8.10
CA SER A 16 -0.69 20.69 8.15
C SER A 16 -2.05 20.52 7.46
N CYS A 17 -2.12 19.80 6.35
CA CYS A 17 -3.39 19.32 5.77
C CYS A 17 -4.08 18.23 6.62
N PHE A 18 -3.38 17.63 7.58
CA PHE A 18 -3.95 16.78 8.63
C PHE A 18 -4.66 17.61 9.70
N PHE A 19 -4.28 18.89 9.85
CA PHE A 19 -4.86 19.87 10.79
C PHE A 19 -5.69 20.98 10.16
N ASP A 20 -5.77 21.09 8.83
CA ASP A 20 -6.78 21.91 8.19
C ASP A 20 -8.15 21.30 8.51
N GLU A 21 -8.72 21.77 9.62
CA GLU A 21 -10.10 21.66 10.10
C GLU A 21 -11.11 22.25 9.11
N TYR A 22 -10.82 22.20 7.80
CA TYR A 22 -11.72 22.71 6.79
C TYR A 22 -12.79 21.65 6.48
N ASN A 23 -13.96 21.91 7.07
CA ASN A 23 -15.30 21.49 6.65
C ASN A 23 -15.77 20.03 6.82
N PHE A 24 -14.98 19.09 7.35
CA PHE A 24 -15.57 17.79 7.71
C PHE A 24 -16.42 17.82 8.99
N ASN A 25 -16.28 18.87 9.81
CA ASN A 25 -17.07 19.09 11.04
C ASN A 25 -18.46 19.70 10.81
N ALA A 26 -19.04 19.55 9.61
CA ALA A 26 -20.49 19.67 9.48
C ALA A 26 -21.15 18.41 10.08
N ILE A 27 -20.99 18.26 11.40
CA ILE A 27 -21.54 17.19 12.22
C ILE A 27 -23.04 17.14 11.92
N SER A 28 -23.45 16.14 11.15
CA SER A 28 -24.84 15.74 11.16
C SER A 28 -25.15 15.33 12.60
N LEU A 29 -26.10 16.01 13.23
CA LEU A 29 -26.65 15.75 14.57
C LEU A 29 -27.27 14.34 14.66
N TYR A 30 -26.49 13.30 14.42
CA TYR A 30 -26.90 11.91 14.60
C TYR A 30 -26.00 11.30 15.66
N PHE A 31 -26.64 10.78 16.70
CA PHE A 31 -25.96 10.01 17.72
C PHE A 31 -25.59 8.64 17.13
N LEU A 32 -24.36 8.18 17.33
CA LEU A 32 -23.89 6.90 16.80
C LEU A 32 -24.83 5.74 17.17
N GLY A 33 -25.39 5.77 18.39
CA GLY A 33 -26.35 4.77 18.85
C GLY A 33 -27.65 4.70 18.03
N GLU A 34 -28.12 5.82 17.47
CA GLU A 34 -29.30 5.81 16.61
C GLU A 34 -28.98 5.15 15.27
N LEU A 35 -27.84 5.48 14.66
CA LEU A 35 -27.38 4.89 13.40
C LEU A 35 -27.11 3.39 13.56
N ALA A 36 -26.46 2.98 14.65
CA ALA A 36 -26.26 1.59 15.03
C ALA A 36 -27.59 0.82 15.11
N SER A 37 -28.57 1.36 15.84
CA SER A 37 -29.90 0.74 15.97
C SER A 37 -30.65 0.64 14.63
N LEU A 38 -30.47 1.62 13.73
CA LEU A 38 -31.06 1.62 12.40
C LEU A 38 -30.42 0.53 11.52
N MET A 39 -29.10 0.39 11.60
CA MET A 39 -28.35 -0.65 10.89
C MET A 39 -28.74 -2.04 11.38
N ASP A 40 -28.81 -2.27 12.69
CA ASP A 40 -29.20 -3.58 13.22
C ASP A 40 -30.63 -3.95 12.81
N ARG A 41 -31.58 -3.01 12.88
CA ARG A 41 -32.96 -3.23 12.40
C ARG A 41 -33.04 -3.56 10.91
N SER A 42 -32.18 -2.96 10.09
CA SER A 42 -32.16 -3.22 8.65
C SER A 42 -31.51 -4.57 8.34
N TYR A 43 -30.42 -4.92 9.02
CA TYR A 43 -29.80 -6.24 8.90
C TYR A 43 -30.70 -7.37 9.39
N GLU A 44 -31.38 -7.22 10.53
CA GLU A 44 -32.35 -8.21 11.05
C GLU A 44 -33.48 -8.47 10.05
N ARG A 45 -33.95 -7.41 9.37
CA ARG A 45 -34.98 -7.48 8.34
C ARG A 45 -34.44 -7.89 6.96
N LYS A 46 -33.14 -8.15 6.84
CA LYS A 46 -32.43 -8.47 5.59
C LYS A 46 -32.59 -7.39 4.50
N PHE A 47 -32.74 -6.13 4.92
CA PHE A 47 -32.75 -4.99 4.01
C PHE A 47 -31.34 -4.43 3.80
N PRO A 48 -31.05 -3.90 2.60
CA PRO A 48 -29.76 -3.31 2.32
C PRO A 48 -29.60 -1.99 3.09
N VAL A 49 -28.41 -1.77 3.64
CA VAL A 49 -28.02 -0.52 4.30
C VAL A 49 -27.50 0.46 3.25
N SER A 50 -27.81 1.75 3.41
CA SER A 50 -27.30 2.81 2.54
C SER A 50 -25.84 3.11 2.85
N SER A 51 -25.02 3.36 1.82
CA SER A 51 -23.63 3.78 2.02
C SER A 51 -23.51 5.11 2.75
N LEU A 52 -24.51 5.99 2.66
CA LEU A 52 -24.59 7.22 3.45
C LEU A 52 -24.69 6.96 4.95
N THR A 53 -25.39 5.90 5.36
CA THR A 53 -25.53 5.56 6.78
C THR A 53 -24.17 5.16 7.33
N ILE A 54 -23.42 4.35 6.59
CA ILE A 54 -22.06 3.94 6.96
C ILE A 54 -21.10 5.14 6.97
N SER A 55 -21.14 5.99 5.95
CA SER A 55 -20.28 7.19 5.93
C SER A 55 -20.53 8.09 7.14
N ARG A 56 -21.80 8.28 7.52
CA ARG A 56 -22.16 9.01 8.75
C ARG A 56 -21.64 8.31 10.00
N THR A 57 -21.73 6.98 10.10
CA THR A 57 -21.23 6.25 11.28
C THR A 57 -19.72 6.42 11.45
N VAL A 58 -18.96 6.40 10.35
CA VAL A 58 -17.51 6.61 10.37
C VAL A 58 -17.17 8.06 10.74
N ASP A 59 -17.88 9.04 10.19
CA ASP A 59 -17.65 10.46 10.46
C ASP A 59 -18.03 10.85 11.92
N CYS A 60 -18.97 10.12 12.56
CA CYS A 60 -19.46 10.39 13.91
C CYS A 60 -18.60 9.81 15.04
N ILE A 61 -17.54 9.06 14.74
CA ILE A 61 -16.68 8.46 15.76
C ILE A 61 -16.05 9.58 16.60
N SER A 62 -16.03 9.38 17.91
CA SER A 62 -15.48 10.29 18.91
C SER A 62 -14.62 9.56 19.95
N SER A 63 -14.79 8.23 20.10
CA SER A 63 -14.05 7.40 21.05
C SER A 63 -13.39 6.20 20.39
N LYS A 64 -12.36 5.64 21.05
CA LYS A 64 -11.68 4.41 20.61
C LYS A 64 -12.61 3.18 20.63
N GLU A 65 -13.54 3.11 21.58
CA GLU A 65 -14.53 2.01 21.64
C GLU A 65 -15.49 2.04 20.44
N GLU A 66 -15.78 3.22 19.92
CA GLU A 66 -16.65 3.41 18.75
C GLU A 66 -15.96 2.98 17.46
N ILE A 67 -14.63 2.94 17.44
CA ILE A 67 -13.84 2.37 16.35
C ILE A 67 -14.10 0.86 16.25
N ASP A 68 -14.09 0.14 17.38
CA ASP A 68 -14.39 -1.30 17.40
C ASP A 68 -15.82 -1.59 16.91
N GLN A 69 -16.79 -0.75 17.32
CA GLN A 69 -18.17 -0.88 16.84
C GLN A 69 -18.28 -0.59 15.35
N THR A 70 -17.58 0.44 14.86
CA THR A 70 -17.64 0.81 13.45
C THR A 70 -16.92 -0.21 12.58
N GLU A 71 -15.82 -0.79 13.04
CA GLU A 71 -15.15 -1.92 12.39
C GLU A 71 -16.13 -3.08 12.15
N TYR A 72 -16.93 -3.43 13.17
CA TYR A 72 -17.96 -4.46 13.04
C TYR A 72 -19.04 -4.10 12.00
N TYR A 73 -19.50 -2.85 11.97
CA TYR A 73 -20.48 -2.42 10.97
C TYR A 73 -19.90 -2.36 9.56
N LEU A 74 -18.63 -1.99 9.39
CA LEU A 74 -17.93 -2.06 8.10
C LEU A 74 -17.84 -3.50 7.59
N TYR A 75 -17.47 -4.44 8.46
CA TYR A 75 -17.47 -5.86 8.14
C TYR A 75 -18.86 -6.35 7.69
N LYS A 76 -19.91 -6.02 8.46
CA LYS A 76 -21.30 -6.35 8.07
C LYS A 76 -21.72 -5.71 6.75
N PHE A 77 -21.32 -4.47 6.51
CA PHE A 77 -21.64 -3.77 5.28
C PHE A 77 -21.00 -4.42 4.06
N ARG A 78 -19.76 -4.92 4.19
CA ARG A 78 -19.08 -5.69 3.13
C ARG A 78 -19.81 -6.99 2.80
N HIS A 79 -20.47 -7.60 3.78
CA HIS A 79 -21.29 -8.80 3.61
C HIS A 79 -22.76 -8.49 3.27
N SER A 80 -23.05 -7.27 2.79
CA SER A 80 -24.39 -6.85 2.36
C SER A 80 -24.47 -6.69 0.84
N PRO A 81 -25.67 -6.64 0.24
CA PRO A 81 -25.83 -6.43 -1.21
C PRO A 81 -25.22 -5.12 -1.72
N ASN A 82 -25.08 -4.11 -0.85
CA ASN A 82 -24.56 -2.80 -1.19
C ASN A 82 -23.05 -2.66 -0.97
N CYS A 83 -22.32 -3.77 -0.83
CA CYS A 83 -20.89 -3.77 -0.54
C CYS A 83 -20.03 -3.04 -1.58
N TRP A 84 -20.47 -2.99 -2.83
CA TRP A 84 -19.80 -2.26 -3.91
C TRP A 84 -20.00 -0.74 -3.80
N TYR A 85 -21.06 -0.28 -3.14
CA TYR A 85 -21.36 1.15 -3.00
C TYR A 85 -20.62 1.81 -1.83
N LEU A 86 -19.60 1.15 -1.25
CA LEU A 86 -18.67 1.80 -0.34
C LEU A 86 -17.94 2.90 -1.12
N ARG A 87 -17.86 4.10 -0.53
CA ARG A 87 -17.33 5.29 -1.20
C ARG A 87 -15.94 5.62 -0.67
N ASP A 88 -15.10 6.15 -1.54
CA ASP A 88 -13.70 6.48 -1.26
C ASP A 88 -13.57 7.45 -0.08
N TRP A 89 -14.45 8.44 0.03
CA TRP A 89 -14.45 9.34 1.20
C TRP A 89 -14.73 8.62 2.53
N THR A 90 -15.47 7.50 2.51
CA THR A 90 -15.76 6.74 3.73
C THR A 90 -14.53 5.95 4.16
N VAL A 91 -13.82 5.38 3.19
CA VAL A 91 -12.53 4.72 3.40
C VAL A 91 -11.51 5.74 3.91
N HIS A 92 -11.44 6.91 3.29
CA HIS A 92 -10.56 8.00 3.69
C HIS A 92 -10.87 8.49 5.13
N SER A 93 -12.14 8.75 5.45
CA SER A 93 -12.58 9.15 6.79
C SER A 93 -12.21 8.09 7.84
N TRP A 94 -12.37 6.81 7.53
CA TRP A 94 -12.04 5.71 8.46
C TRP A 94 -10.57 5.75 8.87
N PHE A 95 -9.66 5.87 7.89
CA PHE A 95 -8.23 5.92 8.19
C PHE A 95 -7.84 7.20 8.93
N ARG A 96 -8.40 8.36 8.55
CA ARG A 96 -8.19 9.60 9.32
C ARG A 96 -8.63 9.45 10.76
N GLN A 97 -9.77 8.83 11.00
CA GLN A 97 -10.32 8.65 12.32
C GLN A 97 -9.51 7.67 13.17
N CYS A 98 -9.02 6.59 12.56
CA CYS A 98 -8.09 5.67 13.22
C CYS A 98 -6.81 6.40 13.64
N LEU A 99 -6.26 7.27 12.80
CA LEU A 99 -5.07 8.05 13.11
C LEU A 99 -5.33 9.08 14.22
N LYS A 100 -6.47 9.79 14.18
CA LYS A 100 -6.87 10.79 15.19
C LYS A 100 -6.97 10.21 16.60
N HIS A 101 -7.45 8.98 16.74
CA HIS A 101 -7.61 8.30 18.03
C HIS A 101 -6.45 7.35 18.36
N GLY A 102 -5.38 7.33 17.57
CA GLY A 102 -4.22 6.45 17.78
C GLY A 102 -4.54 4.96 17.67
N ALA A 103 -5.62 4.58 16.97
CA ALA A 103 -6.03 3.20 16.74
C ALA A 103 -5.36 2.60 15.47
N ARG A 104 -4.02 2.67 15.41
CA ARG A 104 -3.24 2.21 14.24
C ARG A 104 -3.35 0.71 13.99
N GLU A 105 -3.41 -0.08 15.06
CA GLU A 105 -3.64 -1.53 15.01
C GLU A 105 -4.88 -1.89 14.20
N LYS A 106 -5.97 -1.12 14.36
CA LYS A 106 -7.23 -1.33 13.64
C LYS A 106 -7.12 -0.93 12.18
N ALA A 107 -6.47 0.20 11.90
CA ALA A 107 -6.17 0.59 10.52
C ALA A 107 -5.38 -0.52 9.80
N MET A 108 -4.32 -1.03 10.43
CA MET A 108 -3.51 -2.12 9.88
C MET A 108 -4.32 -3.41 9.70
N HIS A 109 -5.15 -3.78 10.68
CA HIS A 109 -6.00 -4.97 10.59
C HIS A 109 -6.98 -4.88 9.42
N THR A 110 -7.66 -3.74 9.27
CA THR A 110 -8.61 -3.53 8.17
C THR A 110 -7.93 -3.48 6.80
N LEU A 111 -6.68 -3.00 6.74
CA LEU A 111 -5.89 -2.94 5.51
C LEU A 111 -5.45 -4.35 5.06
N LYS A 112 -4.90 -5.15 5.97
CA LYS A 112 -4.51 -6.55 5.68
C LYS A 112 -5.72 -7.41 5.30
N ASN A 113 -6.86 -7.19 5.95
CA ASN A 113 -8.10 -7.91 5.69
C ASN A 113 -8.99 -7.23 4.62
N LYS A 114 -8.40 -6.75 3.53
CA LYS A 114 -9.10 -6.04 2.45
C LYS A 114 -10.31 -6.77 1.86
N VAL A 115 -10.30 -8.10 1.81
CA VAL A 115 -11.43 -8.89 1.29
C VAL A 115 -12.67 -8.78 2.19
N GLN A 116 -12.45 -8.84 3.51
CA GLN A 116 -13.50 -8.91 4.53
C GLN A 116 -14.12 -7.55 4.86
N PHE A 117 -13.33 -6.48 4.78
CA PHE A 117 -13.80 -5.11 5.05
C PHE A 117 -14.08 -4.31 3.77
N GLY A 118 -13.45 -4.66 2.64
CA GLY A 118 -13.57 -3.93 1.38
C GLY A 118 -12.92 -2.55 1.40
N MET A 119 -11.91 -2.34 2.25
CA MET A 119 -11.22 -1.06 2.41
C MET A 119 -10.06 -0.99 1.41
N PHE A 120 -10.24 -0.21 0.36
CA PHE A 120 -9.23 0.07 -0.67
C PHE A 120 -8.92 1.57 -0.64
N PRO A 121 -7.85 1.99 0.06
CA PRO A 121 -7.52 3.40 0.21
C PRO A 121 -6.95 4.00 -1.08
N ASP A 122 -7.16 5.30 -1.27
CA ASP A 122 -6.47 6.08 -2.29
C ASP A 122 -4.97 6.23 -1.97
N GLU A 123 -4.16 6.50 -2.99
CA GLU A 123 -2.71 6.77 -2.89
C GLU A 123 -2.38 7.87 -1.85
N PHE A 124 -3.16 8.95 -1.83
CA PHE A 124 -3.01 9.99 -0.81
C PHE A 124 -3.24 9.46 0.62
N THR A 125 -4.20 8.55 0.81
CA THR A 125 -4.48 7.93 2.11
C THR A 125 -3.36 7.00 2.53
N PHE A 126 -2.77 6.26 1.58
CA PHE A 126 -1.58 5.46 1.83
C PHE A 126 -0.39 6.32 2.26
N ASN A 127 -0.17 7.46 1.61
CA ASN A 127 0.90 8.40 1.98
C ASN A 127 0.73 8.91 3.42
N LEU A 128 -0.50 9.23 3.83
CA LEU A 128 -0.81 9.61 5.21
C LEU A 128 -0.52 8.48 6.21
N LEU A 129 -0.87 7.24 5.87
CA LEU A 129 -0.61 6.09 6.73
C LEU A 129 0.90 5.86 6.87
N ILE A 130 1.65 5.82 5.77
CA ILE A 130 3.09 5.59 5.78
C ILE A 130 3.80 6.69 6.58
N ASP A 131 3.47 7.96 6.35
CA ASP A 131 4.01 9.09 7.11
C ASP A 131 3.77 8.94 8.62
N SER A 132 2.55 8.53 9.02
CA SER A 132 2.22 8.34 10.43
C SER A 132 3.05 7.27 11.13
N TYR A 133 3.45 6.20 10.42
CA TYR A 133 4.32 5.15 10.94
C TYR A 133 5.79 5.59 10.94
N LEU A 134 6.22 6.32 9.92
CA LEU A 134 7.58 6.86 9.83
C LEU A 134 7.88 7.87 10.95
N LYS A 135 6.92 8.73 11.29
CA LYS A 135 7.02 9.70 12.41
C LYS A 135 7.23 9.01 13.76
N ASP A 136 6.57 7.88 13.97
CA ASP A 136 6.69 7.08 15.18
C ASP A 136 7.90 6.15 15.17
N LYS A 137 8.71 6.17 14.09
CA LYS A 137 9.87 5.29 13.86
C LYS A 137 9.52 3.80 13.83
N ASP A 138 8.26 3.47 13.51
CA ASP A 138 7.83 2.10 13.27
C ASP A 138 8.02 1.72 11.79
N TYR A 139 9.24 1.29 11.46
CA TYR A 139 9.60 0.90 10.10
C TYR A 139 8.92 -0.40 9.65
N LYS A 140 8.60 -1.31 10.58
CA LYS A 140 7.92 -2.56 10.25
C LYS A 140 6.47 -2.32 9.88
N GLY A 141 5.78 -1.46 10.63
CA GLY A 141 4.45 -0.98 10.29
C GLY A 141 4.42 -0.28 8.94
N ALA A 142 5.37 0.62 8.68
CA ALA A 142 5.48 1.30 7.39
C ALA A 142 5.69 0.32 6.22
N CYS A 143 6.56 -0.69 6.38
CA CYS A 143 6.77 -1.73 5.37
C CYS A 143 5.48 -2.52 5.08
N SER A 144 4.75 -2.94 6.12
CA SER A 144 3.46 -3.62 5.95
C SER A 144 2.43 -2.77 5.19
N VAL A 145 2.42 -1.44 5.35
CA VAL A 145 1.54 -0.57 4.55
C VAL A 145 1.99 -0.53 3.08
N VAL A 146 3.30 -0.43 2.83
CA VAL A 146 3.86 -0.42 1.47
C VAL A 146 3.62 -1.75 0.74
N GLU A 147 3.64 -2.88 1.44
CA GLU A 147 3.23 -4.17 0.88
C GLU A 147 1.78 -4.15 0.40
N GLU A 148 0.87 -3.46 1.11
CA GLU A 148 -0.52 -3.32 0.68
C GLU A 148 -0.70 -2.34 -0.48
N VAL A 149 0.10 -1.27 -0.55
CA VAL A 149 0.20 -0.41 -1.75
C VAL A 149 0.61 -1.26 -2.96
N MET A 150 1.60 -2.13 -2.75
CA MET A 150 2.11 -3.02 -3.78
C MET A 150 1.06 -4.02 -4.25
N LEU A 151 0.32 -4.66 -3.34
CA LEU A 151 -0.75 -5.59 -3.70
C LEU A 151 -1.92 -4.93 -4.43
N GLN A 152 -2.09 -3.61 -4.33
CA GLN A 152 -3.09 -2.83 -5.05
C GLN A 152 -2.52 -2.18 -6.33
N GLU A 153 -1.23 -2.36 -6.62
CA GLU A 153 -0.50 -1.71 -7.72
C GLU A 153 -0.68 -0.18 -7.74
N ALA A 154 -0.86 0.44 -6.56
CA ALA A 154 -1.21 1.85 -6.41
C ALA A 154 0.02 2.77 -6.40
N PHE A 155 0.83 2.71 -7.48
CA PHE A 155 2.05 3.51 -7.66
C PHE A 155 1.90 4.57 -8.75
N THR A 156 0.72 5.17 -8.94
CA THR A 156 0.53 6.19 -10.00
C THR A 156 1.21 7.51 -9.63
N GLN A 157 1.08 7.95 -8.39
CA GLN A 157 1.66 9.21 -7.90
C GLN A 157 3.15 9.07 -7.57
N PRO A 158 4.00 10.03 -7.99
CA PRO A 158 5.43 10.01 -7.71
C PRO A 158 5.74 10.17 -6.21
N THR A 159 4.86 10.81 -5.44
CA THR A 159 5.00 10.92 -3.98
C THR A 159 4.91 9.57 -3.30
N THR A 160 3.92 8.76 -3.65
CA THR A 160 3.74 7.40 -3.14
C THR A 160 4.94 6.53 -3.45
N GLN A 161 5.52 6.66 -4.63
CA GLN A 161 6.75 5.96 -5.02
C GLN A 161 7.93 6.37 -4.14
N ILE A 162 8.20 7.68 -4.00
CA ILE A 162 9.34 8.20 -3.22
C ILE A 162 9.20 7.83 -1.74
N VAL A 163 8.01 8.02 -1.16
CA VAL A 163 7.72 7.71 0.25
C VAL A 163 7.83 6.21 0.52
N SER A 164 7.35 5.36 -0.39
CA SER A 164 7.48 3.90 -0.30
C SER A 164 8.96 3.47 -0.37
N LEU A 165 9.73 4.01 -1.32
CA LEU A 165 11.16 3.73 -1.44
C LEU A 165 11.95 4.16 -0.20
N PHE A 166 11.58 5.30 0.39
CA PHE A 166 12.18 5.78 1.64
C PHE A 166 11.84 4.87 2.83
N ALA A 167 10.59 4.41 2.95
CA ALA A 167 10.20 3.48 4.00
C ALA A 167 10.94 2.14 3.90
N LEU A 168 11.04 1.60 2.68
CA LEU A 168 11.75 0.34 2.40
C LEU A 168 13.26 0.47 2.63
N SER A 169 13.89 1.59 2.24
CA SER A 169 15.32 1.79 2.45
C SER A 169 15.67 1.87 3.94
N LYS A 170 14.84 2.54 4.75
CA LYS A 170 14.98 2.59 6.22
C LYS A 170 14.77 1.23 6.87
N TYR A 171 13.80 0.46 6.38
CA TYR A 171 13.57 -0.90 6.87
C TYR A 171 14.80 -1.81 6.60
N LEU A 172 15.33 -1.77 5.37
CA LEU A 172 16.53 -2.52 4.98
C LEU A 172 17.79 -2.08 5.73
N ALA A 173 17.93 -0.80 6.04
CA ALA A 173 19.04 -0.28 6.85
C ALA A 173 19.05 -0.88 8.27
N THR A 174 17.89 -1.30 8.78
CA THR A 174 17.77 -1.95 10.09
C THR A 174 18.30 -3.40 10.07
N LYS A 175 18.58 -3.96 8.89
CA LYS A 175 19.06 -5.34 8.64
C LYS A 175 18.30 -6.41 9.47
N PRO A 176 16.97 -6.50 9.31
CA PRO A 176 16.22 -7.58 9.94
C PRO A 176 16.58 -8.94 9.34
N ASP A 177 16.47 -10.00 10.13
CA ASP A 177 16.43 -11.38 9.63
C ASP A 177 15.11 -11.57 8.88
N LEU A 178 15.16 -11.45 7.55
CA LEU A 178 13.96 -11.49 6.70
C LEU A 178 13.49 -12.93 6.51
N SER A 179 12.19 -13.14 6.69
CA SER A 179 11.53 -14.36 6.18
C SER A 179 11.53 -14.34 4.65
N TRP A 180 11.53 -15.50 4.00
CA TRP A 180 11.40 -15.60 2.54
C TRP A 180 10.15 -14.86 2.00
N GLN A 181 9.07 -14.79 2.80
CA GLN A 181 7.86 -14.04 2.46
C GLN A 181 8.11 -12.53 2.46
N GLU A 182 8.84 -12.06 3.47
CA GLU A 182 9.20 -10.65 3.60
C GLU A 182 10.22 -10.26 2.51
N GLU A 183 11.18 -11.13 2.18
CA GLU A 183 12.11 -10.92 1.06
C GLU A 183 11.36 -10.80 -0.27
N ARG A 184 10.38 -11.68 -0.52
CA ARG A 184 9.51 -11.63 -1.71
C ARG A 184 8.70 -10.33 -1.75
N ASN A 185 8.05 -9.97 -0.65
CA ASN A 185 7.17 -8.81 -0.59
C ASN A 185 7.96 -7.50 -0.71
N VAL A 186 9.08 -7.36 0.00
CA VAL A 186 9.99 -6.21 -0.11
C VAL A 186 10.58 -6.11 -1.51
N GLY A 187 11.01 -7.25 -2.08
CA GLY A 187 11.53 -7.30 -3.44
C GLY A 187 10.51 -6.83 -4.49
N ALA A 188 9.27 -7.29 -4.38
CA ALA A 188 8.17 -6.88 -5.23
C ALA A 188 7.82 -5.39 -5.09
N ALA A 189 7.77 -4.89 -3.86
CA ALA A 189 7.49 -3.48 -3.59
C ALA A 189 8.58 -2.54 -4.14
N LEU A 190 9.85 -2.90 -3.97
CA LEU A 190 10.98 -2.15 -4.54
C LEU A 190 10.95 -2.14 -6.08
N MET A 191 10.63 -3.28 -6.68
CA MET A 191 10.54 -3.41 -8.13
C MET A 191 9.44 -2.49 -8.68
N LEU A 192 8.21 -2.59 -8.17
CA LEU A 192 7.09 -1.81 -8.67
C LEU A 192 7.25 -0.30 -8.42
N ALA A 193 7.71 0.10 -7.23
CA ALA A 193 7.98 1.51 -6.94
C ALA A 193 9.13 2.08 -7.80
N GLY A 194 10.06 1.22 -8.23
CA GLY A 194 11.19 1.60 -9.07
C GLY A 194 10.86 1.73 -10.56
N LEU A 195 9.85 1.05 -11.10
CA LEU A 195 9.55 1.01 -12.55
C LEU A 195 9.30 2.39 -13.16
N GLU A 196 8.57 3.25 -12.44
CA GLU A 196 8.16 4.57 -12.90
C GLU A 196 9.22 5.67 -12.63
N GLN A 197 10.29 5.33 -11.90
CA GLN A 197 11.34 6.28 -11.51
C GLN A 197 12.57 6.16 -12.42
N GLU A 198 12.78 7.14 -13.30
CA GLU A 198 13.99 7.22 -14.17
C GLU A 198 15.25 7.71 -13.42
N ASN A 199 15.24 7.74 -12.08
CA ASN A 199 16.34 8.23 -11.27
C ASN A 199 17.32 7.09 -10.89
N SER A 200 18.55 7.44 -10.54
CA SER A 200 19.56 6.51 -9.95
C SER A 200 18.99 5.65 -8.80
N VAL A 201 18.15 6.24 -7.95
CA VAL A 201 17.45 5.56 -6.86
C VAL A 201 16.45 4.51 -7.36
N GLY A 202 15.67 4.85 -8.40
CA GLY A 202 14.66 3.94 -8.97
C GLY A 202 15.32 2.71 -9.58
N ILE A 203 16.41 2.91 -10.34
CA ILE A 203 17.18 1.82 -10.95
C ILE A 203 17.87 0.96 -9.88
N SER A 204 18.44 1.59 -8.84
CA SER A 204 19.02 0.85 -7.71
C SER A 204 17.97 0.02 -6.96
N ALA A 205 16.76 0.55 -6.80
CA ALA A 205 15.64 -0.18 -6.19
C ALA A 205 15.14 -1.33 -7.07
N GLN A 206 15.04 -1.15 -8.40
CA GLN A 206 14.71 -2.23 -9.34
C GLN A 206 15.73 -3.37 -9.28
N LEU A 207 17.03 -3.02 -9.24
CA LEU A 207 18.11 -3.99 -9.15
C LEU A 207 17.99 -4.82 -7.87
N LEU A 208 17.79 -4.16 -6.72
CA LEU A 208 17.61 -4.84 -5.44
C LEU A 208 16.33 -5.69 -5.42
N GLY A 209 15.23 -5.16 -5.97
CA GLY A 209 13.94 -5.86 -6.05
C GLY A 209 14.03 -7.15 -6.86
N HIS A 210 14.62 -7.09 -8.07
CA HIS A 210 14.86 -8.26 -8.89
C HIS A 210 15.83 -9.26 -8.25
N ALA A 211 16.85 -8.80 -7.53
CA ALA A 211 17.79 -9.68 -6.82
C ALA A 211 17.11 -10.45 -5.68
N LEU A 212 16.27 -9.79 -4.88
CA LEU A 212 15.52 -10.41 -3.79
C LEU A 212 14.48 -11.42 -4.31
N ILE A 213 13.74 -11.06 -5.35
CA ILE A 213 12.80 -12.00 -5.98
C ILE A 213 13.55 -13.19 -6.59
N GLY A 214 14.68 -12.93 -7.24
CA GLY A 214 15.55 -13.97 -7.79
C GLY A 214 16.09 -14.92 -6.72
N LYS A 215 16.41 -14.44 -5.52
CA LYS A 215 16.77 -15.31 -4.39
C LYS A 215 15.64 -16.29 -4.05
N VAL A 216 14.40 -15.79 -3.98
CA VAL A 216 13.21 -16.61 -3.66
C VAL A 216 12.89 -17.60 -4.77
N GLU A 217 12.93 -17.16 -6.04
CA GLU A 217 12.76 -18.00 -7.23
C GLU A 217 13.75 -19.17 -7.18
N MET A 218 15.02 -18.89 -6.92
CA MET A 218 16.06 -19.92 -6.92
C MET A 218 15.98 -20.85 -5.71
N ALA A 219 15.45 -20.40 -4.58
CA ALA A 219 15.29 -21.25 -3.40
C ALA A 219 14.06 -22.17 -3.48
N ARG A 220 12.91 -21.67 -3.95
CA ARG A 220 11.61 -22.35 -3.81
C ARG A 220 10.81 -22.53 -5.11
N GLY A 221 11.28 -21.98 -6.23
CA GLY A 221 10.61 -22.05 -7.54
C GLY A 221 9.74 -20.82 -7.85
N ILE A 222 9.34 -20.70 -9.11
CA ILE A 222 8.63 -19.53 -9.64
C ILE A 222 7.18 -19.40 -9.13
N HIS A 223 6.50 -20.51 -8.84
CA HIS A 223 5.10 -20.51 -8.39
C HIS A 223 4.91 -19.66 -7.11
N VAL A 224 5.83 -19.82 -6.16
CA VAL A 224 5.83 -19.10 -4.88
C VAL A 224 6.02 -17.58 -5.08
N VAL A 225 6.69 -17.17 -6.15
CA VAL A 225 6.93 -15.75 -6.46
C VAL A 225 5.63 -15.06 -6.87
N PHE A 226 4.90 -15.61 -7.84
CA PHE A 226 3.70 -14.95 -8.38
C PHE A 226 2.39 -15.31 -7.64
N HIS A 227 2.37 -16.39 -6.84
CA HIS A 227 1.16 -16.76 -6.11
C HIS A 227 0.71 -15.65 -5.13
N GLN A 228 -0.49 -15.11 -5.38
CA GLN A 228 -1.11 -13.98 -4.67
C GLN A 228 -0.35 -12.65 -4.74
N MET A 229 0.53 -12.48 -5.74
CA MET A 229 1.29 -11.26 -5.96
C MET A 229 1.06 -10.76 -7.40
N PRO A 230 1.01 -9.44 -7.64
CA PRO A 230 1.04 -8.88 -9.00
C PRO A 230 2.45 -8.96 -9.60
N LEU A 231 2.95 -10.18 -9.77
CA LEU A 231 4.23 -10.48 -10.41
C LEU A 231 3.98 -11.37 -11.64
N ILE A 232 4.90 -11.29 -12.61
CA ILE A 232 4.80 -12.04 -13.85
C ILE A 232 5.29 -13.47 -13.60
N TRP A 233 4.63 -14.48 -14.18
CA TRP A 233 5.02 -15.90 -14.09
C TRP A 233 6.27 -16.28 -14.90
N THR A 234 6.94 -15.31 -15.53
CA THR A 234 8.12 -15.59 -16.37
C THR A 234 9.37 -15.72 -15.53
N LEU A 235 10.12 -16.79 -15.79
CA LEU A 235 11.39 -17.11 -15.17
C LEU A 235 12.48 -16.04 -15.43
N GLY A 236 13.47 -16.01 -14.55
CA GLY A 236 14.73 -15.31 -14.74
C GLY A 236 14.78 -13.90 -14.16
N TYR A 237 14.36 -13.72 -12.90
CA TYR A 237 14.46 -12.42 -12.22
C TYR A 237 15.91 -11.95 -12.05
N LEU A 238 16.85 -12.86 -11.79
CA LEU A 238 18.28 -12.55 -11.79
C LEU A 238 18.78 -12.06 -13.16
N GLY A 239 18.27 -12.64 -14.25
CA GLY A 239 18.56 -12.18 -15.60
C GLY A 239 18.09 -10.75 -15.85
N ARG A 240 16.89 -10.41 -15.37
CA ARG A 240 16.34 -9.04 -15.42
C ARG A 240 17.17 -8.06 -14.58
N SER A 241 17.62 -8.50 -13.40
CA SER A 241 18.54 -7.73 -12.56
C SER A 241 19.83 -7.36 -13.31
N LEU A 242 20.42 -8.31 -14.05
CA LEU A 242 21.62 -8.04 -14.85
C LEU A 242 21.31 -7.16 -16.07
N ALA A 243 20.14 -7.31 -16.69
CA ALA A 243 19.73 -6.43 -17.78
C ALA A 243 19.58 -4.96 -17.33
N VAL A 244 19.16 -4.73 -16.07
CA VAL A 244 19.16 -3.39 -15.47
C VAL A 244 20.59 -2.84 -15.35
N MET A 245 21.56 -3.66 -14.95
CA MET A 245 22.98 -3.26 -14.92
C MET A 245 23.52 -2.97 -16.34
N GLU A 246 23.19 -3.81 -17.32
CA GLU A 246 23.55 -3.59 -18.73
C GLU A 246 23.00 -2.26 -19.24
N ARG A 247 21.75 -1.93 -18.93
CA ARG A 247 21.13 -0.63 -19.26
C ARG A 247 21.93 0.54 -18.68
N VAL A 248 22.33 0.46 -17.41
CA VAL A 248 23.16 1.49 -16.78
C VAL A 248 24.54 1.58 -17.43
N CYS A 249 25.14 0.47 -17.85
CA CYS A 249 26.42 0.47 -18.57
C CYS A 249 26.30 1.12 -19.95
N THR A 250 25.19 0.93 -20.66
CA THR A 250 24.94 1.50 -22.00
C THR A 250 24.52 2.97 -21.96
N ASP A 251 23.84 3.40 -20.90
CA ASP A 251 23.33 4.77 -20.80
C ASP A 251 24.48 5.77 -20.61
N THR A 252 24.50 6.83 -21.43
CA THR A 252 25.54 7.88 -21.35
C THR A 252 25.21 8.98 -20.33
N GLY A 253 24.18 8.78 -19.50
CA GLY A 253 23.71 9.76 -18.50
C GLY A 253 24.39 9.62 -17.13
N ASP A 254 24.01 10.51 -16.20
CA ASP A 254 24.48 10.56 -14.80
C ASP A 254 23.83 9.47 -13.91
N LEU A 255 23.37 8.36 -14.50
CA LEU A 255 22.79 7.26 -13.76
C LEU A 255 23.89 6.49 -13.04
N LYS A 256 23.70 6.34 -11.75
CA LYS A 256 24.65 5.67 -10.86
C LYS A 256 23.95 4.60 -10.05
N LEU A 257 24.71 3.58 -9.67
CA LEU A 257 24.24 2.48 -8.84
C LEU A 257 24.89 2.57 -7.46
N SER A 258 24.09 2.37 -6.42
CA SER A 258 24.63 2.31 -5.06
C SER A 258 25.49 1.06 -4.87
N THR A 259 26.67 1.25 -4.30
CA THR A 259 27.62 0.17 -3.95
C THR A 259 27.00 -0.86 -2.99
N GLU A 260 26.15 -0.43 -2.06
CA GLU A 260 25.44 -1.33 -1.14
C GLU A 260 24.57 -2.35 -1.88
N VAL A 261 23.81 -1.95 -2.89
CA VAL A 261 22.95 -2.85 -3.66
C VAL A 261 23.77 -3.86 -4.47
N LEU A 262 24.91 -3.43 -5.02
CA LEU A 262 25.84 -4.33 -5.72
C LEU A 262 26.44 -5.36 -4.76
N ASP A 263 26.77 -4.96 -3.54
CA ASP A 263 27.29 -5.87 -2.52
C ASP A 263 26.21 -6.83 -1.99
N TYR A 264 24.95 -6.39 -1.89
CA TYR A 264 23.80 -7.27 -1.61
C TYR A 264 23.64 -8.32 -2.71
N LEU A 265 23.68 -7.92 -3.98
CA LEU A 265 23.56 -8.86 -5.10
C LEU A 265 24.73 -9.87 -5.10
N GLN A 266 25.95 -9.41 -4.81
CA GLN A 266 27.10 -10.31 -4.66
C GLN A 266 26.88 -11.31 -3.52
N THR A 267 26.36 -10.86 -2.38
CA THR A 267 26.08 -11.71 -1.22
C THR A 267 25.03 -12.77 -1.58
N ILE A 268 23.95 -12.38 -2.27
CA ILE A 268 22.90 -13.30 -2.74
C ILE A 268 23.49 -14.34 -3.70
N LEU A 269 24.33 -13.95 -4.66
CA LEU A 269 24.97 -14.89 -5.58
C LEU A 269 25.94 -15.84 -4.86
N GLN A 270 26.61 -15.38 -3.80
CA GLN A 270 27.48 -16.21 -2.97
C GLN A 270 26.69 -17.19 -2.10
N GLU A 271 25.58 -16.74 -1.51
CA GLU A 271 24.64 -17.59 -0.77
C GLU A 271 24.09 -18.70 -1.67
N LEU A 272 23.52 -18.35 -2.84
CA LEU A 272 22.94 -19.29 -3.78
C LEU A 272 23.96 -20.29 -4.36
N SER A 273 25.23 -19.91 -4.46
CA SER A 273 26.30 -20.81 -4.90
C SER A 273 26.88 -21.68 -3.78
N SER A 274 26.65 -21.31 -2.52
CA SER A 274 27.15 -22.04 -1.35
C SER A 274 26.12 -22.99 -0.74
N THR A 275 24.82 -22.72 -0.87
CA THR A 275 23.75 -23.63 -0.43
C THR A 275 23.63 -24.81 -1.38
N PRO A 276 24.02 -26.04 -0.99
CA PRO A 276 23.63 -27.24 -1.70
C PRO A 276 22.14 -27.48 -1.42
N SER A 277 21.47 -28.11 -2.38
CA SER A 277 20.05 -28.49 -2.38
C SER A 277 19.59 -29.31 -1.16
N GLU A 278 19.46 -28.75 0.04
CA GLU A 278 18.84 -29.41 1.20
C GLU A 278 18.15 -28.40 2.14
N THR A 279 17.01 -27.86 1.73
CA THR A 279 15.96 -27.40 2.67
C THR A 279 14.58 -27.77 2.14
N ALA A 280 14.38 -29.06 1.87
CA ALA A 280 13.07 -29.67 2.02
C ALA A 280 12.81 -29.83 3.52
N GLU A 281 12.53 -28.73 4.22
CA GLU A 281 12.04 -28.82 5.59
C GLU A 281 10.60 -29.34 5.56
N GLU A 282 10.46 -30.61 5.93
CA GLU A 282 9.22 -31.18 6.44
C GLU A 282 8.64 -30.24 7.52
N ASN A 283 7.41 -29.74 7.31
CA ASN A 283 6.31 -29.73 8.30
C ASN A 283 5.24 -28.66 7.94
N THR A 284 4.14 -29.09 7.32
CA THR A 284 2.82 -29.23 7.97
C THR A 284 1.80 -29.62 6.91
N ALA A 285 1.13 -30.75 7.15
CA ALA A 285 0.03 -31.22 6.32
C ALA A 285 -1.16 -30.27 6.48
N GLU A 286 -1.44 -29.48 5.45
CA GLU A 286 -2.77 -29.17 4.91
C GLU A 286 -2.61 -28.15 3.75
N ASN A 287 -2.90 -28.61 2.52
CA ASN A 287 -2.77 -27.94 1.20
C ASN A 287 -1.51 -28.28 0.38
N GLN A 288 -1.35 -29.57 0.04
CA GLN A 288 -0.44 -30.01 -1.01
C GLN A 288 -1.17 -30.08 -2.36
N ALA A 289 -0.93 -29.08 -3.20
CA ALA A 289 -0.93 -29.20 -4.66
C ALA A 289 -0.06 -28.07 -5.23
N ASP A 290 1.04 -28.41 -5.92
CA ASP A 290 1.92 -27.54 -6.72
C ASP A 290 2.97 -26.63 -6.04
N ASP A 291 3.66 -27.10 -4.99
CA ASP A 291 4.95 -26.50 -4.57
C ASP A 291 6.16 -27.35 -5.06
N SER A 292 6.06 -27.95 -6.25
CA SER A 292 7.19 -28.65 -6.88
C SER A 292 8.03 -27.69 -7.72
N ILE A 293 9.34 -27.72 -7.52
CA ILE A 293 10.32 -27.10 -8.42
C ILE A 293 10.18 -27.81 -9.77
N ASP A 294 9.83 -27.07 -10.81
CA ASP A 294 9.63 -27.64 -12.13
C ASP A 294 10.98 -27.83 -12.85
N GLU A 295 11.02 -28.67 -13.90
CA GLU A 295 12.24 -28.88 -14.71
C GLU A 295 12.78 -27.55 -15.27
N GLU A 296 11.90 -26.57 -15.51
CA GLU A 296 12.28 -25.22 -15.95
C GLU A 296 13.01 -24.41 -14.87
N ASP A 297 12.63 -24.56 -13.60
CA ASP A 297 13.32 -23.93 -12.46
C ASP A 297 14.74 -24.51 -12.28
N GLU A 298 14.91 -25.82 -12.50
CA GLU A 298 16.22 -26.47 -12.47
C GLU A 298 17.15 -25.99 -13.58
N LEU A 299 16.60 -25.74 -14.78
CA LEU A 299 17.34 -25.17 -15.91
C LEU A 299 17.79 -23.73 -15.63
N GLU A 300 16.99 -22.93 -14.93
CA GLU A 300 17.41 -21.60 -14.49
C GLU A 300 18.49 -21.67 -13.41
N ARG A 301 18.38 -22.60 -12.45
CA ARG A 301 19.45 -22.88 -11.47
C ARG A 301 20.77 -23.24 -12.13
N ALA A 302 20.75 -23.99 -13.22
CA ALA A 302 21.96 -24.29 -13.98
C ALA A 302 22.64 -23.06 -14.61
N LYS A 303 21.93 -21.93 -14.77
CA LYS A 303 22.48 -20.66 -15.30
C LYS A 303 23.16 -19.79 -14.24
N LEU A 304 23.09 -20.13 -12.94
CA LEU A 304 23.79 -19.44 -11.84
C LEU A 304 25.27 -19.09 -12.11
N PRO A 305 26.13 -20.01 -12.59
CA PRO A 305 27.52 -19.69 -12.90
C PRO A 305 27.64 -18.65 -14.02
N GLN A 306 26.72 -18.66 -15.00
CA GLN A 306 26.69 -17.66 -16.07
C GLN A 306 26.29 -16.29 -15.53
N TYR A 307 25.30 -16.22 -14.65
CA TYR A 307 24.90 -14.97 -13.99
C TYR A 307 26.03 -14.40 -13.12
N THR A 308 26.76 -15.26 -12.41
CA THR A 308 27.89 -14.84 -11.58
C THR A 308 29.05 -14.29 -12.42
N ALA A 309 29.33 -14.90 -13.58
CA ALA A 309 30.34 -14.41 -14.51
C ALA A 309 29.93 -13.05 -15.12
N LYS A 310 28.69 -12.94 -15.60
CA LYS A 310 28.15 -11.68 -16.15
C LYS A 310 28.14 -10.56 -15.11
N PHE A 311 27.76 -10.85 -13.87
CA PHE A 311 27.78 -9.87 -12.79
C PHE A 311 29.19 -9.30 -12.55
N LYS A 312 30.21 -10.16 -12.51
CA LYS A 312 31.61 -9.73 -12.34
C LYS A 312 32.05 -8.81 -13.48
N GLU A 313 31.77 -9.20 -14.72
CA GLU A 313 32.08 -8.40 -15.91
C GLU A 313 31.38 -7.02 -15.87
N LEU A 314 30.09 -6.99 -15.56
CA LEU A 314 29.33 -5.74 -15.48
C LEU A 314 29.80 -4.86 -14.33
N ARG A 315 30.17 -5.44 -13.18
CA ARG A 315 30.74 -4.69 -12.06
C ARG A 315 32.08 -4.04 -12.44
N GLU A 316 32.96 -4.77 -13.11
CA GLU A 316 34.22 -4.20 -13.62
C GLU A 316 33.98 -3.05 -14.62
N GLN A 317 32.98 -3.20 -15.50
CA GLN A 317 32.59 -2.13 -16.44
C GLN A 317 32.03 -0.89 -15.71
N LEU A 318 31.18 -1.06 -14.70
CA LEU A 318 30.64 0.05 -13.90
C LEU A 318 31.73 0.79 -13.14
N GLN A 319 32.71 0.06 -12.58
CA GLN A 319 33.89 0.62 -11.93
C GLN A 319 34.76 1.42 -12.90
N ALA A 320 35.01 0.86 -14.09
CA ALA A 320 35.78 1.54 -15.13
C ALA A 320 35.10 2.84 -15.60
N GLN A 321 33.76 2.86 -15.63
CA GLN A 321 32.98 4.04 -15.99
C GLN A 321 32.75 5.03 -14.85
N GLY A 322 33.09 4.68 -13.61
CA GLY A 322 32.89 5.54 -12.43
C GLY A 322 31.42 5.80 -12.08
N LYS A 323 30.52 4.87 -12.43
CA LYS A 323 29.07 4.96 -12.17
C LYS A 323 28.64 4.35 -10.82
N GLU A 324 29.59 4.04 -9.95
CA GLU A 324 29.31 3.57 -8.60
C GLU A 324 29.20 4.77 -7.64
N ASP A 325 28.07 4.86 -6.95
CA ASP A 325 27.90 5.79 -5.83
C ASP A 325 28.23 5.10 -4.51
N SER A 326 29.10 5.75 -3.72
CA SER A 326 29.47 5.31 -2.37
C SER A 326 28.42 5.66 -1.31
N SER A 327 27.42 6.47 -1.64
CA SER A 327 26.32 6.79 -0.73
C SER A 327 25.38 5.61 -0.57
N SER A 328 24.90 5.42 0.67
CA SER A 328 23.90 4.40 0.99
C SER A 328 22.59 4.64 0.25
N LEU A 329 21.83 3.58 0.01
CA LEU A 329 20.50 3.68 -0.61
C LEU A 329 19.59 4.60 0.21
N GLU A 330 19.73 4.57 1.53
CA GLU A 330 19.04 5.46 2.47
C GLU A 330 19.41 6.94 2.25
N ALA A 331 20.70 7.27 2.08
CA ALA A 331 21.13 8.64 1.84
C ALA A 331 20.65 9.17 0.48
N LEU A 332 20.70 8.33 -0.56
CA LEU A 332 20.21 8.68 -1.89
C LEU A 332 18.68 8.90 -1.91
N THR A 333 17.92 8.00 -1.27
CA THR A 333 16.46 8.14 -1.13
C THR A 333 16.10 9.36 -0.28
N SER A 334 16.86 9.67 0.77
CA SER A 334 16.65 10.86 1.60
C SER A 334 16.89 12.16 0.82
N ASN A 335 17.95 12.23 0.02
CA ASN A 335 18.25 13.41 -0.80
C ASN A 335 17.17 13.60 -1.88
N LEU A 336 16.76 12.51 -2.55
CA LEU A 336 15.69 12.55 -3.54
C LEU A 336 14.36 13.03 -2.94
N ALA A 337 14.04 12.54 -1.73
CA ALA A 337 12.86 12.99 -1.01
C ALA A 337 12.95 14.49 -0.67
N GLN A 338 14.09 14.98 -0.19
CA GLN A 338 14.26 16.40 0.13
C GLN A 338 14.10 17.32 -1.09
N GLU A 339 14.63 16.93 -2.25
CA GLU A 339 14.60 17.75 -3.45
C GLU A 339 13.24 17.76 -4.14
N LYS A 340 12.61 16.59 -4.29
CA LYS A 340 11.43 16.44 -5.15
C LYS A 340 10.10 16.43 -4.41
N LEU A 341 10.08 16.03 -3.14
CA LEU A 341 8.82 15.82 -2.42
C LEU A 341 8.03 17.12 -2.26
N SER A 342 8.69 18.23 -1.92
CA SER A 342 8.01 19.52 -1.68
C SER A 342 7.25 20.06 -2.90
N ALA A 343 7.75 19.82 -4.12
CA ALA A 343 7.10 20.23 -5.35
C ALA A 343 5.89 19.34 -5.67
N PHE A 344 6.03 18.02 -5.48
CA PHE A 344 4.95 17.08 -5.73
C PHE A 344 3.84 17.15 -4.68
N GLU A 345 4.17 17.39 -3.41
CA GLU A 345 3.19 17.58 -2.33
C GLU A 345 2.22 18.74 -2.64
N GLN A 346 2.68 19.84 -3.21
CA GLN A 346 1.81 20.97 -3.57
C GLN A 346 0.80 20.60 -4.66
N LEU A 347 1.22 19.78 -5.63
CA LEU A 347 0.34 19.30 -6.69
C LEU A 347 -0.68 18.30 -6.14
N ASP A 348 -0.24 17.37 -5.32
CA ASP A 348 -1.09 16.35 -4.70
C ASP A 348 -2.13 16.98 -3.76
N VAL A 349 -1.73 17.99 -2.98
CA VAL A 349 -2.67 18.73 -2.11
C VAL A 349 -3.72 19.46 -2.94
N ALA A 350 -3.34 20.07 -4.07
CA ALA A 350 -4.30 20.73 -4.95
C ALA A 350 -5.29 19.73 -5.57
N GLU A 351 -4.81 18.56 -5.99
CA GLU A 351 -5.67 17.49 -6.51
C GLU A 351 -6.61 16.95 -5.41
N TYR A 352 -6.07 16.71 -4.21
CA TYR A 352 -6.83 16.25 -3.06
C TYR A 352 -7.94 17.24 -2.67
N GLN A 353 -7.65 18.54 -2.62
CA GLN A 353 -8.65 19.57 -2.34
C GLN A 353 -9.80 19.55 -3.34
N LYS A 354 -9.51 19.33 -4.64
CA LYS A 354 -10.54 19.17 -5.66
C LYS A 354 -11.37 17.91 -5.43
N ARG A 355 -10.73 16.77 -5.15
CA ARG A 355 -11.42 15.50 -4.85
C ARG A 355 -12.36 15.64 -3.65
N VAL A 356 -11.94 16.34 -2.59
CA VAL A 356 -12.78 16.60 -1.42
C VAL A 356 -14.03 17.41 -1.79
N GLN A 357 -13.90 18.44 -2.64
CA GLN A 357 -15.05 19.21 -3.11
C GLN A 357 -16.02 18.36 -3.94
N ASP A 358 -15.49 17.47 -4.79
CA ASP A 358 -16.28 16.54 -5.58
C ASP A 358 -17.04 15.54 -4.66
N TRP A 359 -16.36 14.98 -3.65
CA TRP A 359 -16.98 14.11 -2.65
C TRP A 359 -18.07 14.82 -1.85
N GLU A 360 -17.87 16.08 -1.46
CA GLU A 360 -18.89 16.88 -0.78
C GLU A 360 -20.09 17.15 -1.68
N ALA A 361 -19.88 17.37 -2.98
CA ALA A 361 -20.96 17.56 -3.94
C ALA A 361 -21.79 16.27 -4.12
N GLU A 362 -21.13 15.13 -4.29
CA GLU A 362 -21.80 13.82 -4.38
C GLU A 362 -22.57 13.49 -3.09
N ARG A 363 -21.95 13.71 -1.93
CA ARG A 363 -22.57 13.52 -0.63
C ARG A 363 -23.83 14.38 -0.49
N ARG A 364 -23.78 15.66 -0.89
CA ARG A 364 -24.94 16.55 -0.87
C ARG A 364 -26.08 16.05 -1.76
N GLN A 365 -25.78 15.61 -2.98
CA GLN A 365 -26.79 15.05 -3.88
C GLN A 365 -27.44 13.79 -3.29
N LEU A 366 -26.68 12.90 -2.67
CA LEU A 366 -27.22 11.69 -2.06
C LEU A 366 -28.12 12.02 -0.85
N VAL A 367 -27.74 13.03 -0.05
CA VAL A 367 -28.55 13.52 1.08
C VAL A 367 -29.86 14.13 0.58
N GLU A 368 -29.83 14.89 -0.51
CA GLU A 368 -31.03 15.46 -1.12
C GLU A 368 -31.96 14.37 -1.65
N ARG A 369 -31.43 13.38 -2.37
CA ARG A 369 -32.22 12.20 -2.80
C ARG A 369 -32.82 11.45 -1.62
N GLU A 370 -32.09 11.28 -0.53
CA GLU A 370 -32.61 10.64 0.68
C GLU A 370 -33.79 11.44 1.28
N LYS A 371 -33.69 12.77 1.33
CA LYS A 371 -34.77 13.64 1.80
C LYS A 371 -36.01 13.55 0.91
N GLU A 372 -35.85 13.69 -0.40
CA GLU A 372 -36.96 13.58 -1.35
C GLU A 372 -37.69 12.24 -1.25
N MET A 373 -36.93 11.14 -1.08
CA MET A 373 -37.51 9.81 -0.92
C MET A 373 -38.29 9.67 0.39
N ARG A 374 -37.81 10.27 1.48
CA ARG A 374 -38.53 10.30 2.77
C ARG A 374 -39.81 11.12 2.66
N GLU A 375 -39.76 12.30 2.06
CA GLU A 375 -40.93 13.18 1.86
C GLU A 375 -42.00 12.50 1.00
N LYS A 376 -41.61 11.87 -0.12
CA LYS A 376 -42.52 11.08 -0.96
C LYS A 376 -43.17 9.93 -0.18
N ALA A 377 -42.38 9.19 0.62
CA ALA A 377 -42.90 8.10 1.43
C ALA A 377 -43.88 8.58 2.53
N GLU A 378 -43.63 9.75 3.12
CA GLU A 378 -44.54 10.36 4.09
C GLU A 378 -45.85 10.81 3.46
N GLN A 379 -45.79 11.46 2.30
CA GLN A 379 -46.98 11.84 1.54
C GLN A 379 -47.83 10.62 1.15
N GLU A 380 -47.20 9.55 0.66
CA GLU A 380 -47.90 8.30 0.38
C GLU A 380 -48.53 7.67 1.63
N ARG A 381 -47.82 7.70 2.78
CA ARG A 381 -48.34 7.18 4.04
C ARG A 381 -49.58 7.94 4.48
N LEU A 382 -49.56 9.27 4.41
CA LEU A 382 -50.69 10.13 4.74
C LEU A 382 -51.86 9.91 3.79
N ALA A 383 -51.61 9.82 2.48
CA ALA A 383 -52.64 9.53 1.48
C ALA A 383 -53.31 8.15 1.73
N ARG A 384 -52.52 7.12 2.07
CA ARG A 384 -53.05 5.79 2.43
C ARG A 384 -53.87 5.82 3.71
N GLN A 385 -53.47 6.62 4.71
CA GLN A 385 -54.25 6.78 5.95
C GLN A 385 -55.57 7.51 5.69
N ALA A 386 -55.55 8.60 4.92
CA ALA A 386 -56.76 9.33 4.52
C ALA A 386 -57.71 8.44 3.71
N ALA A 387 -57.19 7.64 2.77
CA ALA A 387 -58.00 6.68 2.00
C ALA A 387 -58.63 5.60 2.89
N ARG A 388 -57.91 5.10 3.89
CA ARG A 388 -58.46 4.14 4.87
C ARG A 388 -59.53 4.76 5.75
N GLN A 389 -59.36 6.02 6.16
CA GLN A 389 -60.36 6.75 6.94
C GLN A 389 -61.61 7.09 6.11
N ALA A 390 -61.48 7.36 4.81
CA ALA A 390 -62.61 7.59 3.92
C ALA A 390 -63.36 6.30 3.52
N ALA A 391 -62.72 5.14 3.69
CA ALA A 391 -63.31 3.82 3.42
C ALA A 391 -63.98 3.18 4.65
N GLN A 392 -63.79 3.76 5.85
CA GLN A 392 -64.51 3.42 7.08
C GLN A 392 -65.71 4.34 7.24
#